data_AF-A0A7C1D1Q1-F1
#
_entry.id   AF-A0A7C1D1Q1-F1
#
_cell.length_a   1.000
_cell.length_b   1.000
_cell.length_c   1.000
_cell.angle_alpha   90.00
_cell.angle_beta   90.00
_cell.angle_gamma   90.00
#
_symmetry.space_group_name_H-M   'P 1'
#
loop_
_entity.id
_entity.type
_entity.pdbx_description
1 polymer ?
#
loop_
_entity_poly.entity_id
_entity_poly.type
_entity_poly.pdbx_seq_one_letter_code
_entity_poly.pdbx_strand_id
1 'polypeptide(L)' 'MRTLVNQNQNEGIHNAQWNGKDDSGNQLASGLYFCQLKTGHLAYTIKLLLIR' A
#
# COMPACT_ATOMS: atom_id res chain seq x y z
N MET A 1 -7.14 7.34 1.53
CA MET A 1 -6.13 6.47 2.19
C MET A 1 -6.57 5.02 1.97
N ARG A 2 -5.64 4.06 1.89
CA ARG A 2 -5.97 2.63 1.76
C ARG A 2 -5.00 1.81 2.61
N THR A 3 -5.53 0.92 3.44
CA THR A 3 -4.72 -0.06 4.16
C THR A 3 -4.67 -1.38 3.38
N LEU A 4 -3.47 -1.88 3.08
CA LEU A 4 -3.29 -3.14 2.33
C LEU A 4 -3.11 -4.36 3.24
N VAL A 5 -2.38 -4.18 4.34
CA VAL A 5 -2.13 -5.22 5.36
C VAL A 5 -2.29 -4.54 6.72
N ASN A 6 -3.11 -5.13 7.59
CA ASN A 6 -3.39 -4.62 8.94
C ASN A 6 -3.14 -5.71 10.00
N GLN A 7 -2.06 -6.45 9.86
CA GLN A 7 -1.68 -7.52 10.79
C GLN A 7 -0.16 -7.67 10.84
N ASN A 8 0.34 -8.17 11.97
CA ASN A 8 1.73 -8.62 12.05
C ASN A 8 1.91 -9.87 11.20
N GLN A 9 3.02 -9.94 10.49
CA GLN A 9 3.41 -11.10 9.70
C GLN A 9 4.77 -11.60 10.21
N ASN A 10 4.93 -12.91 10.32
CA ASN A 10 6.19 -13.54 10.68
C ASN A 10 7.24 -13.31 9.58
N GLU A 11 8.51 -13.60 9.86
CA GLU A 11 9.55 -13.52 8.84
C GLU A 11 9.23 -14.36 7.60
N GLY A 12 9.58 -13.83 6.41
CA GLY A 12 9.31 -14.49 5.14
C GLY A 12 8.95 -13.52 4.03
N ILE A 13 8.66 -14.09 2.85
CA ILE A 13 8.24 -13.32 1.68
C ILE A 13 6.73 -13.12 1.73
N HIS A 14 6.29 -11.86 1.72
CA HIS A 14 4.89 -11.47 1.71
C HIS A 14 4.60 -10.59 0.51
N ASN A 15 3.43 -10.77 -0.11
CA ASN A 15 2.98 -9.98 -1.26
C ASN A 15 1.71 -9.23 -0.90
N ALA A 16 1.66 -7.94 -1.22
CA ALA A 16 0.48 -7.09 -1.08
C ALA A 16 0.24 -6.33 -2.37
N GLN A 17 -1.00 -6.33 -2.86
CA GLN A 17 -1.38 -5.65 -4.10
C GLN A 17 -2.42 -4.56 -3.81
N TRP A 18 -2.17 -3.37 -4.32
CA TRP A 18 -3.15 -2.29 -4.33
C TRP A 18 -3.92 -2.29 -5.65
N ASN A 19 -5.25 -2.18 -5.56
CA ASN A 19 -6.16 -2.24 -6.70
C ASN A 19 -6.56 -0.86 -7.26
N GLY A 20 -5.88 0.22 -6.85
CA GLY A 20 -6.23 1.58 -7.29
C GLY A 20 -7.46 2.18 -6.60
N LYS A 21 -7.98 1.56 -5.53
CA LYS A 21 -9.14 2.05 -4.77
C LYS A 21 -8.75 2.53 -3.37
N ASP A 22 -9.53 3.45 -2.80
CA ASP A 22 -9.43 3.83 -1.39
C ASP A 22 -10.14 2.83 -0.45
N ASP A 23 -10.14 3.09 0.85
CA ASP A 23 -10.84 2.25 1.86
C ASP A 23 -12.38 2.22 1.66
N SER A 24 -12.96 3.26 1.04
CA SER A 24 -14.39 3.33 0.72
C SER A 24 -14.76 2.60 -0.58
N GLY A 25 -13.76 2.07 -1.30
CA GLY A 25 -13.96 1.37 -2.58
C GLY A 25 -14.04 2.30 -3.79
N ASN A 26 -13.81 3.61 -3.62
CA ASN A 26 -13.79 4.56 -4.71
C ASN A 26 -12.52 4.40 -5.54
N GLN A 27 -12.64 4.52 -6.85
CA GLN A 27 -11.48 4.44 -7.72
C GLN A 27 -10.71 5.75 -7.74
N LEU A 28 -9.42 5.67 -7.44
CA LEU A 28 -8.55 6.83 -7.40
C LEU A 28 -8.10 7.25 -8.81
N ALA A 29 -7.75 8.53 -8.95
CA ALA A 29 -7.33 9.10 -10.23
C ALA A 29 -5.93 8.59 -10.63
N SER A 30 -5.60 8.61 -11.91
CA SER A 30 -4.23 8.35 -12.34
C SER A 30 -3.28 9.38 -11.73
N GLY A 31 -2.11 8.96 -11.24
CA GLY A 31 -1.19 9.87 -10.55
C GLY A 31 -0.16 9.16 -9.67
N LEU A 32 0.66 9.97 -9.00
CA LEU A 32 1.66 9.50 -8.05
C LEU A 32 1.03 9.29 -6.67
N TYR A 33 1.30 8.12 -6.09
CA TYR A 33 0.87 7.73 -4.76
C TYR A 33 2.08 7.29 -3.93
N PHE A 34 1.94 7.40 -2.61
CA PHE A 34 2.94 6.93 -1.66
C PHE A 34 2.33 5.80 -0.84
N CYS A 35 2.99 4.65 -0.87
CA CYS A 35 2.73 3.54 0.04
C CYS A 35 3.78 3.57 1.14
N GLN A 36 3.35 3.35 2.38
CA GLN A 36 4.25 3.26 3.53
C GLN A 36 4.17 1.86 4.13
N LEU A 37 5.28 1.15 4.11
CA LEU A 37 5.46 -0.12 4.83
C LEU A 37 6.11 0.19 6.17
N LYS A 38 5.47 -0.21 7.28
CA LYS A 38 6.03 -0.08 8.63
C LYS A 38 6.31 -1.48 9.18
N THR A 39 7.54 -1.71 9.65
CA THR A 39 7.95 -2.97 10.29
C THR A 39 8.76 -2.67 11.55
N GLY A 40 8.25 -3.03 12.72
CA GLY A 40 8.91 -2.73 14.00
C GLY A 40 9.30 -1.24 14.11
N HIS A 41 10.61 -0.95 14.06
CA HIS A 41 11.17 0.41 14.12
C HIS A 41 11.51 1.02 12.74
N LEU A 42 11.23 0.33 11.65
CA LEU A 42 11.56 0.74 10.29
C LEU A 42 10.30 1.21 9.55
N ALA A 43 10.47 2.22 8.71
CA ALA A 43 9.45 2.68 7.78
C ALA A 43 10.06 2.85 6.39
N TYR A 44 9.45 2.24 5.39
CA TYR A 44 9.84 2.34 3.99
C TYR A 44 8.74 3.04 3.20
N THR A 45 9.10 3.99 2.37
CA THR A 45 8.17 4.68 1.48
C THR A 45 8.41 4.24 0.04
N ILE A 46 7.36 3.77 -0.60
CA ILE A 46 7.36 3.28 -1.97
C ILE A 46 6.52 4.26 -2.80
N LYS A 47 7.13 4.80 -3.86
CA LYS A 47 6.40 5.59 -4.86
C LYS A 47 5.68 4.65 -5.81
N LEU A 48 4.39 4.90 -6.02
CA LEU A 48 3.53 4.14 -6.92
C LEU A 48 2.98 5.08 -7.98
N LEU A 49 3.00 4.67 -9.23
CA LEU A 49 2.33 5.39 -10.31
C LEU A 49 1.08 4.60 -10.70
N LEU A 50 -0.09 5.18 -10.47
CA LEU A 50 -1.35 4.62 -10.95
C LEU A 50 -1.61 5.15 -12.36
N ILE A 51 -1.66 4.24 -13.32
CA ILE A 51 -2.02 4.49 -14.72
C ILE A 51 -3.33 3.77 -14.98
N ARG A 52 -4.23 4.39 -15.76
CA ARG A 52 -5.47 3.77 -16.23
C ARG A 52 -5.33 3.33 -17.67
#